data_AF-A0A7Y5L5W1-F1
#
_entry.id   AF-A0A7Y5L5W1-F1
#
_cell.length_a   1.000
_cell.length_b   1.000
_cell.length_c   1.000
_cell.angle_alpha   90.00
_cell.angle_beta   90.00
_cell.angle_gamma   90.00
#
_symmetry.space_group_name_H-M   'P 1'
#
loop_
_entity.id
_entity.type
_entity.pdbx_description
1 polymer ?
#
loop_
_entity_poly.entity_id
_entity_poly.type
_entity_poly.pdbx_seq_one_letter_code
_entity_poly.pdbx_strand_id
1 'polypeptide(L)' 'NAHLDWMDMHLALNGENSIVGKAVIVHADPDDFTTQPTGNAGARVACGVIEAKNE' A
#
# COMPACT_ATOMS: atom_id res chain seq x y z
N ASN A 1 -14.97 3.76 9.84
CA ASN A 1 -13.74 4.58 9.75
C ASN A 1 -12.55 3.71 10.09
N ALA A 2 -11.62 3.55 9.16
CA ALA A 2 -10.36 2.84 9.39
C ALA A 2 -9.26 3.88 9.72
N HIS A 3 -8.41 3.57 10.70
CA HIS A 3 -7.25 4.37 11.08
C HIS A 3 -6.06 3.43 11.22
N LEU A 4 -4.97 3.73 10.53
CA LEU A 4 -3.73 2.95 10.56
C LEU A 4 -2.57 3.93 10.76
N ASP A 5 -1.75 3.65 11.77
CA ASP A 5 -0.49 4.36 12.04
C ASP A 5 0.58 3.29 12.26
N TRP A 6 1.58 3.26 11.37
CA TRP A 6 2.62 2.23 11.38
C TRP A 6 3.91 2.77 10.74
N MET A 7 5.05 2.43 11.36
CA MET A 7 6.39 2.59 10.81
C MET A 7 6.84 1.30 10.11
N ASP A 8 7.15 1.39 8.82
CA ASP A 8 7.74 0.31 8.03
C ASP A 8 9.22 0.60 7.69
N MET A 9 10.05 -0.44 7.63
CA MET A 9 11.49 -0.31 7.37
C MET A 9 11.90 -0.63 5.92
N HIS A 10 10.99 -1.16 5.10
CA HIS A 10 11.26 -1.57 3.72
C HIS A 10 10.77 -0.53 2.71
N LEU A 11 9.69 0.19 3.02
CA LEU A 11 9.19 1.28 2.20
C LEU A 11 10.17 2.46 2.22
N ALA A 12 10.51 2.95 1.03
CA ALA A 12 11.40 4.10 0.86
C ALA A 12 10.72 5.17 0.01
N LEU A 13 11.02 6.44 0.30
CA LEU A 13 10.55 7.58 -0.51
C LEU A 13 11.55 8.02 -1.58
N ASN A 14 12.78 7.50 -1.54
CA ASN A 14 13.88 7.85 -2.44
C ASN A 14 14.68 6.60 -2.85
N GLY A 15 15.51 6.72 -3.90
CA GLY A 15 16.35 5.63 -4.39
C GLY A 15 15.57 4.59 -5.21
N GLU A 16 16.21 3.45 -5.48
CA GLU A 16 15.67 2.39 -6.36
C GLU A 16 14.33 1.81 -5.87
N ASN A 17 14.15 1.70 -4.56
CA ASN A 17 12.92 1.20 -3.93
C ASN A 17 11.89 2.30 -3.65
N SER A 18 12.04 3.50 -4.23
CA SER A 18 11.09 4.59 -4.01
C SER A 18 9.67 4.19 -4.39
N ILE A 19 8.71 4.46 -3.50
CA ILE A 19 7.28 4.24 -3.74
C ILE A 19 6.57 5.47 -4.33
N VAL A 20 7.27 6.60 -4.47
CA VAL A 20 6.70 7.80 -5.11
C VAL A 20 6.32 7.48 -6.55
N GLY A 21 5.12 7.87 -6.96
CA GLY A 21 4.53 7.54 -8.26
C GLY A 21 3.91 6.14 -8.36
N LYS A 22 4.03 5.30 -7.31
CA LYS A 22 3.25 4.04 -7.18
C LYS A 22 1.91 4.33 -6.51
N ALA A 23 1.11 3.29 -6.26
CA ALA A 23 -0.22 3.42 -5.67
C ALA A 23 -0.39 2.60 -4.38
N VAL A 24 -1.15 3.15 -3.43
CA VAL A 24 -1.72 2.42 -2.30
C VAL A 24 -3.09 1.87 -2.74
N ILE A 25 -3.34 0.61 -2.44
CA ILE A 25 -4.60 -0.08 -2.74
C ILE A 25 -5.25 -0.55 -1.44
N VAL A 26 -6.54 -0.27 -1.28
CA VAL A 26 -7.37 -0.87 -0.22
C VAL A 26 -8.20 -1.97 -0.86
N HIS A 27 -8.16 -3.15 -0.24
CA HIS A 27 -8.86 -4.34 -0.67
C HIS A 27 -10.20 -4.53 0.08
N ALA A 28 -11.11 -5.30 -0.50
CA ALA A 28 -12.45 -5.56 0.05
C ALA A 28 -12.39 -6.54 1.23
N ASP A 29 -11.49 -7.52 1.15
CA ASP A 29 -11.36 -8.60 2.12
C ASP A 29 -9.97 -8.54 2.80
N PRO A 30 -9.83 -9.12 4.00
CA PRO A 30 -8.52 -9.21 4.68
C PRO A 30 -7.52 -10.04 3.87
N ASP A 31 -6.25 -9.66 3.96
CA ASP A 31 -5.13 -10.50 3.50
C ASP A 31 -5.00 -11.74 4.39
N ASP A 32 -4.87 -12.92 3.79
CA ASP A 32 -4.74 -14.21 4.48
C ASP A 32 -3.29 -14.58 4.85
N PHE A 33 -2.31 -13.76 4.44
CA PHE A 33 -0.87 -13.91 4.66
C PHE A 33 -0.28 -15.25 4.20
N THR A 34 -1.00 -16.02 3.38
CA THR A 34 -0.63 -17.38 2.97
C THR A 34 -0.68 -17.53 1.46
N THR A 35 -1.79 -17.13 0.84
CA THR A 35 -2.02 -17.25 -0.58
C THR A 35 -1.25 -16.18 -1.32
N GLN A 36 -0.26 -16.58 -2.11
CA GLN A 36 0.49 -15.67 -2.94
C GLN A 36 -0.05 -15.68 -4.38
N PRO A 37 -0.09 -14.53 -5.09
CA PRO A 37 0.63 -13.29 -4.78
C PRO A 37 -0.19 -12.15 -4.14
N THR A 38 -1.47 -12.34 -3.81
CA THR A 38 -2.38 -11.22 -3.42
C THR A 38 -3.13 -11.42 -2.11
N GLY A 39 -2.78 -12.46 -1.34
CA GLY A 39 -3.36 -12.69 -0.01
C GLY A 39 -4.84 -13.05 -0.02
N ASN A 40 -5.40 -13.42 -1.17
CA ASN A 40 -6.85 -13.60 -1.36
C ASN A 40 -7.70 -12.40 -0.87
N ALA A 41 -7.15 -11.18 -0.93
CA ALA A 41 -7.78 -9.97 -0.36
C ALA A 41 -8.99 -9.43 -1.19
N GLY A 42 -9.41 -10.13 -2.24
CA GLY A 42 -10.56 -9.74 -3.03
C GLY A 42 -10.39 -8.44 -3.84
N ALA A 43 -11.50 -7.78 -4.15
CA ALA A 43 -11.55 -6.62 -5.05
C ALA A 43 -10.84 -5.38 -4.49
N ARG A 44 -10.34 -4.50 -5.37
CA ARG A 44 -9.72 -3.22 -5.01
C ARG A 44 -10.80 -2.16 -4.84
N VAL A 45 -11.12 -1.79 -3.59
CA VAL A 45 -12.21 -0.85 -3.27
C VAL A 45 -11.78 0.61 -3.27
N ALA A 46 -10.49 0.87 -3.12
CA ALA A 46 -9.91 2.21 -3.30
C ALA A 46 -8.48 2.12 -3.82
N CYS A 47 -8.06 3.18 -4.52
CA CYS A 47 -6.70 3.35 -5.00
C CYS A 47 -6.29 4.82 -4.92
N GLY A 48 -5.02 5.09 -4.64
CA GLY A 48 -4.45 6.43 -4.66
C GLY A 48 -2.98 6.42 -5.00
N VAL A 49 -2.54 7.34 -5.86
CA VAL A 49 -1.13 7.51 -6.21
C VAL A 49 -0.41 8.22 -5.06
N ILE A 50 0.80 7.78 -4.75
CA ILE A 50 1.68 8.41 -3.76
C ILE A 50 2.44 9.53 -4.47
N GLU A 51 2.15 10.76 -4.10
CA GLU A 51 2.84 11.95 -4.63
C GLU A 51 3.78 12.53 -3.58
N ALA A 52 4.93 13.05 -4.04
CA ALA A 52 5.79 13.85 -3.19
C ALA A 52 5.04 15.13 -2.82
N LYS A 53 4.87 15.38 -1.53
CA LYS A 53 4.31 16.63 -1.06
C LYS A 53 5.40 17.70 -1.16
N ASN A 54 5.12 18.78 -1.89
CA ASN A 54 5.94 19.99 -1.81
C ASN A 54 5.68 20.69 -0.48
N GLU A 55 6.74 21.21 0.14
CA GLU A 55 6.65 22.05 1.34
C GLU A 55 6.07 23.44 1.03
#